data_AF-A0A6G1E9Y3-F1
#
_entry.id   AF-A0A6G1E9Y3-F1
#
_cell.length_a   1.000
_cell.length_b   1.000
_cell.length_c   1.000
_cell.angle_alpha   90.00
_cell.angle_beta   90.00
_cell.angle_gamma   90.00
#
_symmetry.space_group_name_H-M   'P 1'
#
loop_
_entity.id
_entity.type
_entity.pdbx_description
1 polymer ?
#
loop_
_entity_poly.entity_id
_entity_poly.type
_entity_poly.pdbx_seq_one_letter_code
_entity_poly.pdbx_strand_id
1 'polypeptide(L)'
;MIRSICSARIAIFAAAARSSPPRDLSSSSAAASSPPRAVAASRSSPPLSREDPSAGPAPTSSPRSPLTAAAAAASSRRRASAWFKFEEPTVDAIQLGFKNGSVTSKQLVLFYLDRIARLDPLLHAIIEVNSDALAQAARVDAERASGRHGCGGPLHGVPVLLKDNITTHDRLNTTAGSLALLGSVVRRDAGVAARLPAACAIILGKTNPTEWSAFRDNNVPSGWSAHGGQTLVTPTTTPVSTSSRQHFVV
;
A
#
# COMPACT_ATOMS: atom_id res chain seq x y z
N MET A 1 7.20 9.73 33.08
CA MET A 1 7.92 9.50 31.81
C MET A 1 7.72 8.07 31.24
N ILE A 2 7.98 7.01 32.01
CA ILE A 2 7.99 5.60 31.52
C ILE A 2 6.69 5.13 30.80
N ARG A 3 5.50 5.60 31.20
CA ARG A 3 4.21 5.17 30.59
C ARG A 3 4.07 5.47 29.08
N SER A 4 4.90 6.32 28.49
CA SER A 4 4.81 6.69 27.06
C SER A 4 5.42 5.66 26.10
N ILE A 5 6.17 4.66 26.59
CA ILE A 5 6.87 3.69 25.75
C ILE A 5 6.00 2.45 25.46
N CYS A 6 5.06 2.13 26.36
CA CYS A 6 4.33 0.86 26.34
C CYS A 6 3.10 0.78 25.39
N SER A 7 2.83 1.81 24.58
CA SER A 7 1.71 1.83 23.62
C SER A 7 2.16 1.92 22.16
N ALA A 8 3.14 1.09 21.78
CA ALA A 8 3.50 0.88 20.38
C ALA A 8 2.49 -0.05 19.68
N ARG A 9 1.20 0.31 19.68
CA ARG A 9 0.13 -0.43 18.98
C ARG A 9 0.11 -0.12 17.48
N ILE A 10 1.15 -0.60 16.82
CA ILE A 10 1.28 -0.64 15.36
C ILE A 10 0.25 -1.68 14.86
N ALA A 11 -0.84 -1.24 14.20
CA ALA A 11 -1.94 -2.12 13.79
C ALA A 11 -2.78 -1.61 12.59
N ILE A 12 -2.75 -2.32 11.44
CA ILE A 12 -3.83 -2.41 10.43
C ILE A 12 -3.85 -3.80 9.76
N PHE A 13 -5.04 -4.31 9.47
CA PHE A 13 -5.25 -5.57 8.76
C PHE A 13 -4.93 -5.47 7.25
N ALA A 14 -4.30 -6.50 6.67
CA ALA A 14 -4.40 -6.77 5.23
C ALA A 14 -5.65 -7.66 4.98
N ALA A 15 -6.53 -7.23 4.08
CA ALA A 15 -7.83 -7.89 3.90
C ALA A 15 -7.70 -9.30 3.29
N ALA A 16 -8.32 -10.29 3.94
CA ALA A 16 -8.44 -11.64 3.40
C ALA A 16 -9.38 -11.65 2.18
N ALA A 17 -8.84 -12.01 1.01
CA ALA A 17 -9.64 -12.24 -0.18
C ALA A 17 -10.51 -13.49 0.02
N ARG A 18 -11.84 -13.31 0.16
CA ARG A 18 -12.80 -14.42 0.19
C ARG A 18 -12.83 -15.10 -1.18
N SER A 19 -12.26 -16.30 -1.25
CA SER A 19 -12.27 -17.14 -2.45
C SER A 19 -13.67 -17.68 -2.72
N SER A 20 -14.17 -17.49 -3.94
CA SER A 20 -15.32 -18.24 -4.47
C SER A 20 -15.02 -19.75 -4.50
N PRO A 21 -16.05 -20.62 -4.47
CA PRO A 21 -15.87 -22.08 -4.54
C PRO A 21 -15.17 -22.53 -5.85
N PRO A 22 -14.58 -23.73 -5.87
CA PRO A 22 -13.86 -24.25 -7.02
C PRO A 22 -14.76 -24.39 -8.26
N ARG A 23 -14.14 -24.36 -9.44
CA ARG A 23 -14.72 -24.84 -10.69
C ARG A 23 -13.87 -26.02 -11.16
N ASP A 24 -14.55 -27.05 -11.67
CA ASP A 24 -13.93 -28.34 -11.98
C ASP A 24 -12.96 -28.30 -13.15
N LEU A 25 -12.10 -29.32 -13.20
CA LEU A 25 -11.08 -29.49 -14.22
C LEU A 25 -11.69 -29.93 -15.57
N SER A 26 -11.07 -29.44 -16.63
CA SER A 26 -11.49 -29.62 -18.03
C SER A 26 -11.41 -31.06 -18.55
N SER A 27 -12.25 -31.39 -19.54
CA SER A 27 -11.95 -32.42 -20.54
C SER A 27 -12.39 -32.01 -21.95
N SER A 28 -11.57 -32.34 -22.95
CA SER A 28 -11.81 -32.28 -24.40
C SER A 28 -12.12 -30.92 -25.09
N SER A 29 -11.99 -30.79 -26.42
CA SER A 29 -10.96 -31.33 -27.35
C SER A 29 -11.10 -30.70 -28.75
N ALA A 30 -9.97 -30.32 -29.37
CA ALA A 30 -9.70 -30.30 -30.83
C ALA A 30 -10.52 -29.44 -31.84
N ALA A 31 -9.93 -29.39 -33.05
CA ALA A 31 -10.53 -29.17 -34.37
C ALA A 31 -10.88 -27.73 -34.84
N ALA A 32 -9.97 -27.21 -35.67
CA ALA A 32 -10.08 -26.04 -36.53
C ALA A 32 -11.11 -26.14 -37.67
N SER A 33 -11.49 -24.98 -38.24
CA SER A 33 -11.57 -24.72 -39.70
C SER A 33 -11.99 -23.26 -40.00
N SER A 34 -11.98 -22.83 -41.26
CA SER A 34 -12.37 -21.47 -41.69
C SER A 34 -12.98 -21.49 -43.12
N PRO A 35 -13.26 -20.34 -43.78
CA PRO A 35 -14.60 -19.80 -44.05
C PRO A 35 -15.11 -20.09 -45.49
N PRO A 36 -16.26 -19.52 -45.92
CA PRO A 36 -16.13 -18.32 -46.79
C PRO A 36 -17.30 -17.28 -46.80
N ARG A 37 -16.91 -15.98 -46.86
CA ARG A 37 -17.25 -14.93 -47.86
C ARG A 37 -18.72 -14.60 -48.28
N ALA A 38 -18.91 -13.29 -48.59
CA ALA A 38 -19.89 -12.65 -49.51
C ALA A 38 -21.16 -12.01 -48.88
N VAL A 39 -21.83 -10.95 -49.41
CA VAL A 39 -21.51 -9.91 -50.45
C VAL A 39 -22.49 -8.70 -50.34
N ALA A 40 -22.02 -7.47 -50.60
CA ALA A 40 -22.83 -6.23 -50.88
C ALA A 40 -23.88 -5.80 -49.81
N ALA A 41 -24.65 -4.71 -49.89
CA ALA A 41 -24.39 -3.26 -50.16
C ALA A 41 -25.54 -2.45 -49.44
N SER A 42 -25.78 -1.13 -49.53
CA SER A 42 -25.33 -0.05 -50.43
C SER A 42 -25.54 1.38 -49.83
N ARG A 43 -25.49 2.40 -50.69
CA ARG A 43 -25.78 3.85 -50.56
C ARG A 43 -27.23 4.13 -50.10
N SER A 44 -27.57 5.23 -49.41
CA SER A 44 -27.58 6.61 -49.96
C SER A 44 -27.60 7.73 -48.87
N SER A 45 -27.72 9.00 -49.28
CA SER A 45 -27.71 10.20 -48.42
C SER A 45 -28.69 11.30 -48.98
N PRO A 46 -28.82 12.51 -48.38
CA PRO A 46 -30.11 13.23 -48.21
C PRO A 46 -30.50 14.16 -49.40
N PRO A 47 -31.48 15.10 -49.28
CA PRO A 47 -31.14 16.45 -48.74
C PRO A 47 -32.27 17.37 -48.15
N LEU A 48 -31.82 18.47 -47.52
CA LEU A 48 -32.28 19.90 -47.65
C LEU A 48 -33.55 20.51 -46.98
N SER A 49 -33.34 21.75 -46.49
CA SER A 49 -34.28 22.90 -46.31
C SER A 49 -35.25 22.89 -45.09
N ARG A 50 -35.57 23.99 -44.38
CA ARG A 50 -35.58 25.45 -44.68
C ARG A 50 -35.11 26.34 -43.47
N GLU A 51 -35.14 27.66 -43.64
CA GLU A 51 -34.62 28.72 -42.73
C GLU A 51 -35.72 29.51 -41.96
N ASP A 52 -35.33 30.13 -40.83
CA ASP A 52 -35.62 31.49 -40.32
C ASP A 52 -37.07 32.09 -40.20
N PRO A 53 -37.27 33.23 -39.48
CA PRO A 53 -36.63 33.71 -38.24
C PRO A 53 -37.64 34.30 -37.20
N SER A 54 -37.16 34.81 -36.03
CA SER A 54 -37.39 36.21 -35.54
C SER A 54 -37.47 36.46 -34.00
N ALA A 55 -36.96 37.64 -33.62
CA ALA A 55 -37.36 38.56 -32.52
C ALA A 55 -37.47 38.12 -31.03
N GLY A 56 -36.75 38.84 -30.15
CA GLY A 56 -37.09 38.97 -28.71
C GLY A 56 -35.93 39.39 -27.77
N PRO A 57 -35.78 40.68 -27.38
CA PRO A 57 -34.70 41.14 -26.50
C PRO A 57 -35.16 41.64 -25.11
N ALA A 58 -34.71 40.99 -24.02
CA ALA A 58 -34.71 41.51 -22.64
C ALA A 58 -33.90 40.59 -21.69
N PRO A 59 -33.46 41.04 -20.49
CA PRO A 59 -33.15 42.41 -20.06
C PRO A 59 -31.67 42.58 -19.63
N THR A 60 -31.23 43.82 -19.40
CA THR A 60 -29.94 44.13 -18.79
C THR A 60 -29.86 43.66 -17.33
N SER A 61 -28.71 43.10 -16.91
CA SER A 61 -28.42 42.82 -15.49
C SER A 61 -27.19 43.60 -15.02
N SER A 62 -27.31 44.29 -13.89
CA SER A 62 -26.24 45.14 -13.35
C SER A 62 -25.10 44.30 -12.76
N PRO A 63 -23.83 44.72 -12.91
CA PRO A 63 -22.69 44.00 -12.35
C PRO A 63 -22.71 44.05 -10.81
N ARG A 64 -22.66 42.88 -10.16
CA ARG A 64 -22.45 42.78 -8.71
C ARG A 64 -21.00 43.13 -8.37
N SER A 65 -20.80 43.97 -7.35
CA SER A 65 -19.49 44.46 -6.93
C SER A 65 -18.51 43.33 -6.57
N PRO A 66 -17.21 43.41 -6.98
CA PRO A 66 -16.28 42.28 -6.87
C PRO A 66 -15.80 41.95 -5.44
N LEU A 67 -16.06 42.81 -4.43
CA LEU A 67 -15.49 42.66 -3.09
C LEU A 67 -15.93 41.37 -2.35
N THR A 68 -17.14 40.85 -2.59
CA THR A 68 -17.64 39.65 -1.89
C THR A 68 -16.96 38.35 -2.32
N ALA A 69 -16.34 38.30 -3.51
CA ALA A 69 -15.61 37.12 -3.97
C ALA A 69 -14.27 36.93 -3.22
N ALA A 70 -13.58 38.03 -2.90
CA ALA A 70 -12.27 37.99 -2.25
C ALA A 70 -12.33 37.45 -0.82
N ALA A 71 -13.37 37.80 -0.04
CA ALA A 71 -13.54 37.34 1.34
C ALA A 71 -13.74 35.81 1.45
N ALA A 72 -14.45 35.21 0.49
CA ALA A 72 -14.60 33.75 0.41
C ALA A 72 -13.28 33.05 0.09
N ALA A 73 -12.50 33.59 -0.86
CA ALA A 73 -11.19 33.07 -1.23
C ALA A 73 -10.12 33.22 -0.14
N ALA A 74 -10.23 34.22 0.74
CA ALA A 74 -9.39 34.36 1.93
C ALA A 74 -9.77 33.34 3.02
N SER A 75 -11.08 33.08 3.20
CA SER A 75 -11.59 32.17 4.24
C SER A 75 -11.21 30.71 3.98
N SER A 76 -11.22 30.26 2.72
CA SER A 76 -10.82 28.89 2.37
C SER A 76 -9.32 28.59 2.60
N ARG A 77 -8.46 29.61 2.62
CA ARG A 77 -7.02 29.49 2.96
C ARG A 77 -6.75 29.33 4.47
N ARG A 78 -7.76 29.50 5.33
CA ARG A 78 -7.69 29.17 6.77
C ARG A 78 -8.21 27.76 7.11
N ARG A 79 -8.21 26.84 6.14
CA ARG A 79 -8.24 25.40 6.43
C ARG A 79 -6.99 25.08 7.26
N ALA A 80 -7.18 24.88 8.56
CA ALA A 80 -6.07 24.69 9.51
C ALA A 80 -5.12 23.58 9.04
N SER A 81 -3.82 23.82 9.19
CA SER A 81 -2.76 22.84 8.93
C SER A 81 -2.82 21.74 9.98
N ALA A 82 -3.77 20.81 9.81
CA ALA A 82 -3.95 19.66 10.67
C ALA A 82 -2.68 18.80 10.63
N TRP A 83 -1.91 18.84 11.71
CA TRP A 83 -0.76 17.97 11.92
C TRP A 83 -1.17 16.51 11.72
N PHE A 84 -0.45 15.80 10.86
CA PHE A 84 -0.68 14.38 10.65
C PHE A 84 -0.16 13.59 11.87
N LYS A 85 -1.04 12.86 12.57
CA LYS A 85 -0.62 11.94 13.65
C LYS A 85 0.05 10.72 13.01
N PHE A 86 1.33 10.52 13.29
CA PHE A 86 2.11 9.40 12.74
C PHE A 86 1.97 8.12 13.59
N GLU A 87 1.54 8.22 14.85
CA GLU A 87 1.25 7.07 15.71
C GLU A 87 -0.19 6.57 15.52
N GLU A 88 -0.36 5.26 15.28
CA GLU A 88 -1.67 4.61 15.14
C GLU A 88 -2.64 5.24 14.10
N PRO A 89 -2.20 5.73 12.91
CA PRO A 89 -3.11 6.26 11.90
C PRO A 89 -3.79 5.12 11.13
N THR A 90 -5.10 5.20 10.88
CA THR A 90 -5.75 4.23 10.00
C THR A 90 -5.28 4.38 8.55
N VAL A 91 -5.34 3.33 7.74
CA VAL A 91 -5.05 3.42 6.29
C VAL A 91 -5.93 4.47 5.59
N ASP A 92 -7.19 4.64 6.01
CA ASP A 92 -8.05 5.71 5.50
C ASP A 92 -7.56 7.10 5.92
N ALA A 93 -7.03 7.27 7.13
CA ALA A 93 -6.41 8.52 7.58
C ALA A 93 -5.09 8.80 6.82
N ILE A 94 -4.25 7.79 6.59
CA ILE A 94 -3.05 7.87 5.73
C ILE A 94 -3.44 8.33 4.32
N GLN A 95 -4.43 7.66 3.70
CA GLN A 95 -4.89 8.03 2.36
C GLN A 95 -5.58 9.40 2.32
N LEU A 96 -6.26 9.82 3.39
CA LEU A 96 -6.80 11.18 3.50
C LEU A 96 -5.66 12.21 3.60
N GLY A 97 -4.60 11.92 4.35
CA GLY A 97 -3.39 12.74 4.46
C GLY A 97 -2.66 12.88 3.11
N PHE A 98 -2.50 11.77 2.37
CA PHE A 98 -1.95 11.80 1.01
C PHE A 98 -2.81 12.60 0.02
N LYS A 99 -4.15 12.60 0.18
CA LYS A 99 -5.09 13.35 -0.66
C LYS A 99 -5.19 14.83 -0.30
N ASN A 100 -4.96 15.20 0.97
CA ASN A 100 -5.08 16.58 1.45
C ASN A 100 -3.73 17.31 1.56
N GLY A 101 -2.60 16.60 1.44
CA GLY A 101 -1.25 17.14 1.48
C GLY A 101 -0.62 17.24 2.87
N SER A 102 -1.26 16.73 3.93
CA SER A 102 -0.73 16.80 5.31
C SER A 102 0.40 15.80 5.59
N VAL A 103 0.60 14.80 4.72
CA VAL A 103 1.73 13.87 4.77
C VAL A 103 2.01 13.33 3.36
N THR A 104 3.26 12.96 3.06
CA THR A 104 3.65 12.19 1.85
C THR A 104 4.14 10.79 2.22
N SER A 105 4.17 9.87 1.26
CA SER A 105 4.69 8.51 1.47
C SER A 105 6.15 8.51 1.88
N LYS A 106 6.97 9.41 1.32
CA LYS A 106 8.36 9.62 1.73
C LYS A 106 8.48 10.06 3.18
N GLN A 107 7.65 11.02 3.63
CA GLN A 107 7.64 11.46 5.03
C GLN A 107 7.22 10.33 5.98
N LEU A 108 6.20 9.57 5.59
CA LEU A 108 5.70 8.43 6.36
C LEU A 108 6.78 7.35 6.49
N VAL A 109 7.39 6.93 5.38
CA VAL A 109 8.51 5.96 5.38
C VAL A 109 9.69 6.44 6.23
N LEU A 110 10.08 7.72 6.15
CA LEU A 110 11.15 8.28 6.99
C LEU A 110 10.83 8.17 8.48
N PHE A 111 9.60 8.50 8.91
CA PHE A 111 9.18 8.37 10.31
C PHE A 111 9.30 6.93 10.83
N TYR A 112 8.85 5.93 10.07
CA TYR A 112 8.92 4.54 10.52
C TYR A 112 10.35 3.99 10.48
N LEU A 113 11.19 4.36 9.50
CA LEU A 113 12.62 3.98 9.47
C LEU A 113 13.39 4.58 10.66
N ASP A 114 13.17 5.86 10.94
CA ASP A 114 13.72 6.58 12.11
C ASP A 114 13.25 5.97 13.45
N ARG A 115 12.00 5.50 13.50
CA ARG A 115 11.45 4.77 14.66
C ARG A 115 12.06 3.37 14.81
N ILE A 116 12.26 2.63 13.72
CA ILE A 116 12.95 1.33 13.70
C ILE A 116 14.39 1.50 14.21
N ALA A 117 15.15 2.45 13.67
CA ALA A 117 16.54 2.70 14.05
C ALA A 117 16.74 2.99 15.56
N ARG A 118 15.75 3.62 16.22
CA ARG A 118 15.78 3.88 17.67
C ARG A 118 15.31 2.74 18.56
N LEU A 119 14.32 1.96 18.12
CA LEU A 119 13.63 0.99 18.99
C LEU A 119 14.03 -0.45 18.73
N ASP A 120 14.35 -0.80 17.49
CA ASP A 120 14.63 -2.17 17.10
C ASP A 120 15.92 -2.76 17.72
N PRO A 121 17.01 -1.98 17.97
CA PRO A 121 18.14 -2.45 18.78
C PRO A 121 17.81 -2.87 20.22
N LEU A 122 16.57 -2.65 20.69
CA LEU A 122 16.06 -3.10 21.99
C LEU A 122 14.91 -4.11 21.86
N LEU A 123 14.40 -4.36 20.64
CA LEU A 123 13.18 -5.14 20.38
C LEU A 123 13.40 -6.30 19.40
N HIS A 124 14.44 -6.28 18.56
CA HIS A 124 14.78 -7.29 17.55
C HIS A 124 13.57 -7.81 16.76
N ALA A 125 12.68 -6.90 16.37
CA ALA A 125 11.43 -7.20 15.68
C ALA A 125 11.61 -7.13 14.15
N ILE A 126 12.54 -6.31 13.66
CA ILE A 126 12.95 -6.24 12.26
C ILE A 126 14.22 -7.09 12.09
N ILE A 127 14.26 -7.93 11.05
CA ILE A 127 15.45 -8.74 10.72
C ILE A 127 16.22 -8.14 9.54
N GLU A 128 15.53 -7.42 8.66
CA GLU A 128 16.16 -6.73 7.53
C GLU A 128 15.34 -5.51 7.11
N VAL A 129 16.00 -4.39 6.78
CA VAL A 129 15.38 -3.15 6.30
C VAL A 129 15.63 -2.99 4.81
N ASN A 130 14.60 -2.67 4.04
CA ASN A 130 14.70 -2.45 2.61
C ASN A 130 15.36 -1.10 2.29
N SER A 131 16.59 -1.14 1.78
CA SER A 131 17.34 0.04 1.33
C SER A 131 16.61 0.83 0.23
N ASP A 132 15.82 0.18 -0.63
CA ASP A 132 15.07 0.83 -1.71
C ASP A 132 13.76 1.48 -1.25
N ALA A 133 13.28 1.24 -0.02
CA ALA A 133 11.97 1.71 0.45
C ALA A 133 11.78 3.23 0.33
N LEU A 134 12.83 4.02 0.58
CA LEU A 134 12.79 5.47 0.46
C LEU A 134 12.69 5.95 -1.01
N ALA A 135 13.33 5.23 -1.93
CA ALA A 135 13.25 5.50 -3.37
C ALA A 135 11.89 5.07 -3.93
N GLN A 136 11.36 3.92 -3.50
CA GLN A 136 9.99 3.49 -3.79
C GLN A 136 8.97 4.54 -3.32
N ALA A 137 9.12 5.05 -2.10
CA ALA A 137 8.25 6.09 -1.55
C ALA A 137 8.27 7.39 -2.37
N ALA A 138 9.46 7.86 -2.77
CA ALA A 138 9.61 9.04 -3.61
C ALA A 138 9.00 8.85 -5.01
N ARG A 139 9.14 7.65 -5.61
CA ARG A 139 8.49 7.31 -6.89
C ARG A 139 6.97 7.38 -6.77
N VAL A 140 6.39 6.75 -5.74
CA VAL A 140 4.93 6.71 -5.55
C VAL A 140 4.35 8.08 -5.19
N ASP A 141 5.09 8.93 -4.48
CA ASP A 141 4.73 10.35 -4.29
C ASP A 141 4.71 11.13 -5.62
N ALA A 142 5.73 10.94 -6.48
CA ALA A 142 5.81 11.61 -7.79
C ALA A 142 4.73 11.11 -8.77
N GLU A 143 4.42 9.80 -8.76
CA GLU A 143 3.32 9.22 -9.52
C GLU A 143 1.98 9.83 -9.10
N ARG A 144 1.70 9.91 -7.79
CA ARG A 144 0.50 10.57 -7.23
C ARG A 144 0.39 12.04 -7.68
N ALA A 145 1.49 12.79 -7.59
CA ALA A 145 1.51 14.21 -7.98
C ALA A 145 1.33 14.43 -9.50
N SER A 146 1.77 13.47 -10.32
CA SER A 146 1.66 13.54 -11.79
C SER A 146 0.31 13.09 -12.37
N GLY A 147 -0.62 12.61 -11.54
CA GLY A 147 -1.88 12.00 -11.99
C GLY A 147 -1.72 10.66 -12.72
N ARG A 148 -0.50 10.10 -12.80
CA ARG A 148 -0.22 8.81 -13.45
C ARG A 148 -0.46 7.66 -12.48
N HIS A 149 -1.71 7.22 -12.41
CA HIS A 149 -2.14 6.10 -11.56
C HIS A 149 -1.76 4.73 -12.15
N GLY A 150 -0.45 4.45 -12.23
CA GLY A 150 0.09 3.16 -12.71
C GLY A 150 -0.24 1.98 -11.79
N CYS A 151 -0.40 2.25 -10.49
CA CYS A 151 -1.17 1.43 -9.55
C CYS A 151 -2.09 2.32 -8.71
N GLY A 152 -3.04 1.72 -7.99
CA GLY A 152 -4.07 2.45 -7.24
C GLY A 152 -4.84 1.57 -6.27
N GLY A 153 -5.48 2.20 -5.28
CA GLY A 153 -6.25 1.53 -4.23
C GLY A 153 -5.86 1.98 -2.81
N PRO A 154 -6.42 1.36 -1.76
CA PRO A 154 -6.23 1.79 -0.37
C PRO A 154 -4.77 1.76 0.12
N LEU A 155 -3.91 0.94 -0.49
CA LEU A 155 -2.51 0.79 -0.09
C LEU A 155 -1.54 1.70 -0.88
N HIS A 156 -2.03 2.60 -1.73
CA HIS A 156 -1.18 3.44 -2.59
C HIS A 156 -0.24 4.34 -1.77
N GLY A 157 1.03 3.94 -1.69
CA GLY A 157 2.08 4.61 -0.94
C GLY A 157 2.04 4.37 0.56
N VAL A 158 1.32 3.33 1.02
CA VAL A 158 1.31 2.89 2.42
C VAL A 158 2.54 1.99 2.66
N PRO A 159 3.35 2.26 3.69
CA PRO A 159 4.43 1.37 4.09
C PRO A 159 3.87 0.07 4.72
N VAL A 160 4.49 -1.06 4.42
CA VAL A 160 4.17 -2.37 5.00
C VAL A 160 5.44 -3.14 5.33
N LEU A 161 5.40 -3.97 6.36
CA LEU A 161 6.44 -4.96 6.65
C LEU A 161 5.94 -6.35 6.23
N LEU A 162 6.86 -7.24 5.87
CA LEU A 162 6.57 -8.65 5.61
C LEU A 162 7.25 -9.53 6.66
N LYS A 163 6.71 -10.73 6.91
CA LYS A 163 7.39 -11.74 7.73
C LYS A 163 8.48 -12.42 6.91
N ASP A 164 9.61 -12.76 7.52
CA ASP A 164 10.77 -13.38 6.85
C ASP A 164 10.55 -14.82 6.33
N ASN A 165 9.33 -15.36 6.43
CA ASN A 165 8.91 -16.58 5.71
C ASN A 165 8.09 -16.28 4.43
N ILE A 166 7.92 -15.01 4.05
CA ILE A 166 7.24 -14.57 2.82
C ILE A 166 8.30 -14.21 1.78
N THR A 167 8.39 -15.00 0.70
CA THR A 167 9.38 -14.77 -0.37
C THR A 167 9.12 -13.47 -1.12
N THR A 168 10.18 -12.67 -1.31
CA THR A 168 10.21 -11.50 -2.20
C THR A 168 11.36 -11.68 -3.18
N HIS A 169 11.14 -11.41 -4.47
CA HIS A 169 12.18 -11.43 -5.51
C HIS A 169 12.79 -10.02 -5.64
N ASP A 170 13.25 -9.48 -4.52
CA ASP A 170 13.94 -8.20 -4.39
C ASP A 170 15.33 -8.40 -3.75
N ARG A 171 15.87 -7.38 -3.08
CA ARG A 171 17.17 -7.47 -2.40
C ARG A 171 17.09 -8.07 -0.99
N LEU A 172 15.87 -8.26 -0.45
CA LEU A 172 15.70 -8.77 0.90
C LEU A 172 15.87 -10.29 0.93
N ASN A 173 16.45 -10.80 2.00
CA ASN A 173 16.49 -12.22 2.28
C ASN A 173 15.07 -12.75 2.58
N THR A 174 14.94 -14.08 2.57
CA THR A 174 13.76 -14.77 3.12
C THR A 174 14.26 -15.99 3.87
N THR A 175 14.71 -15.80 5.11
CA THR A 175 15.47 -16.80 5.85
C THR A 175 14.64 -17.71 6.74
N ALA A 176 13.35 -17.42 6.92
CA ALA A 176 12.51 -17.97 7.99
C ALA A 176 13.15 -17.89 9.40
N GLY A 177 14.03 -16.89 9.60
CA GLY A 177 14.86 -16.67 10.78
C GLY A 177 16.13 -17.55 10.87
N SER A 178 16.41 -18.36 9.85
CA SER A 178 17.47 -19.38 9.89
C SER A 178 18.70 -18.99 9.07
N LEU A 179 19.88 -19.04 9.68
CA LEU A 179 21.16 -18.77 9.01
C LEU A 179 21.43 -19.69 7.81
N ALA A 180 20.81 -20.88 7.78
CA ALA A 180 20.89 -21.82 6.65
C ALA A 180 20.26 -21.32 5.34
N LEU A 181 19.48 -20.23 5.38
CA LEU A 181 18.85 -19.59 4.21
C LEU A 181 19.36 -18.16 3.96
N LEU A 182 20.38 -17.70 4.68
CA LEU A 182 20.98 -16.38 4.46
C LEU A 182 21.67 -16.32 3.08
N GLY A 183 21.36 -15.30 2.28
CA GLY A 183 21.81 -15.20 0.89
C GLY A 183 21.09 -16.13 -0.12
N SER A 184 20.05 -16.86 0.31
CA SER A 184 19.27 -17.75 -0.58
C SER A 184 18.40 -16.95 -1.54
N VAL A 185 18.67 -17.07 -2.85
CA VAL A 185 17.91 -16.39 -3.90
C VAL A 185 16.61 -17.14 -4.20
N VAL A 186 15.47 -16.51 -3.90
CA VAL A 186 14.15 -17.09 -4.18
C VAL A 186 13.81 -16.99 -5.67
N ARG A 187 13.21 -18.05 -6.25
CA ARG A 187 12.86 -18.07 -7.69
C ARG A 187 11.74 -17.09 -8.07
N ARG A 188 10.89 -16.67 -7.13
CA ARG A 188 9.78 -15.73 -7.34
C ARG A 188 9.20 -15.20 -6.02
N ASP A 189 8.46 -14.10 -6.12
CA ASP A 189 7.59 -13.61 -5.07
C ASP A 189 6.52 -14.63 -4.62
N ALA A 190 6.16 -14.51 -3.35
CA ALA A 190 4.92 -15.05 -2.82
C ALA A 190 3.71 -14.30 -3.42
N GLY A 191 2.56 -14.98 -3.50
CA GLY A 191 1.36 -14.38 -4.12
C GLY A 191 0.83 -13.12 -3.42
N VAL A 192 1.18 -12.90 -2.16
CA VAL A 192 0.92 -11.64 -1.43
C VAL A 192 2.01 -10.59 -1.69
N ALA A 193 3.28 -10.99 -1.74
CA ALA A 193 4.41 -10.11 -2.01
C ALA A 193 4.29 -9.45 -3.38
N ALA A 194 3.96 -10.20 -4.43
CA ALA A 194 3.72 -9.64 -5.78
C ALA A 194 2.55 -8.64 -5.83
N ARG A 195 1.51 -8.83 -5.01
CA ARG A 195 0.30 -7.98 -5.01
C ARG A 195 0.49 -6.64 -4.31
N LEU A 196 1.45 -6.54 -3.38
CA LEU A 196 1.66 -5.32 -2.59
C LEU A 196 2.26 -4.17 -3.41
N PRO A 197 3.40 -4.31 -4.13
CA PRO A 197 3.90 -3.30 -5.06
C PRO A 197 2.92 -3.02 -6.20
N ALA A 198 2.17 -4.02 -6.68
CA ALA A 198 1.11 -3.84 -7.67
C ALA A 198 -0.09 -3.01 -7.16
N ALA A 199 -0.25 -2.88 -5.84
CA ALA A 199 -1.18 -1.96 -5.18
C ALA A 199 -0.51 -0.63 -4.75
N CYS A 200 0.69 -0.34 -5.27
CA CYS A 200 1.54 0.79 -4.89
C CYS A 200 1.98 0.79 -3.39
N ALA A 201 1.88 -0.33 -2.68
CA ALA A 201 2.39 -0.45 -1.30
C ALA A 201 3.92 -0.53 -1.27
N ILE A 202 4.54 -0.01 -0.21
CA ILE A 202 6.00 0.10 -0.06
C ILE A 202 6.47 -0.92 0.98
N ILE A 203 7.30 -1.89 0.57
CA ILE A 203 7.84 -2.89 1.49
C ILE A 203 9.00 -2.26 2.26
N LEU A 204 8.83 -2.02 3.56
CA LEU A 204 9.85 -1.46 4.45
C LEU A 204 10.97 -2.45 4.80
N GLY A 205 10.71 -3.77 4.72
CA GLY A 205 11.63 -4.80 5.18
C GLY A 205 10.94 -6.08 5.68
N LYS A 206 11.71 -6.90 6.39
CA LYS A 206 11.35 -8.21 6.94
C LYS A 206 11.30 -8.17 8.47
N THR A 207 10.34 -8.85 9.11
CA THR A 207 10.33 -9.06 10.57
C THR A 207 11.03 -10.36 10.97
N ASN A 208 11.70 -10.32 12.13
CA ASN A 208 12.30 -11.48 12.79
C ASN A 208 11.20 -12.47 13.19
N PRO A 209 11.11 -13.69 12.61
CA PRO A 209 10.10 -14.67 12.98
C PRO A 209 10.55 -15.46 14.22
N THR A 210 9.69 -16.33 14.76
CA THR A 210 10.25 -17.50 15.48
C THR A 210 10.80 -18.47 14.44
N GLU A 211 12.01 -19.00 14.62
CA GLU A 211 12.71 -19.79 13.58
C GLU A 211 11.84 -20.93 13.05
N TRP A 212 11.79 -21.10 11.73
CA TRP A 212 10.93 -22.09 11.04
C TRP A 212 9.45 -22.00 11.44
N SER A 213 8.98 -20.81 11.86
CA SER A 213 7.66 -20.59 12.47
C SER A 213 7.38 -21.50 13.68
N ALA A 214 8.41 -21.77 14.50
CA ALA A 214 8.49 -22.77 15.57
C ALA A 214 8.03 -24.18 15.19
N PHE A 215 8.36 -24.61 13.97
CA PHE A 215 8.32 -26.03 13.58
C PHE A 215 9.72 -26.68 13.61
N ARG A 216 10.64 -26.14 14.43
CA ARG A 216 12.03 -26.62 14.60
C ARG A 216 12.18 -27.55 15.81
N ASP A 217 11.71 -27.11 16.97
CA ASP A 217 11.74 -27.83 18.24
C ASP A 217 10.70 -27.21 19.21
N ASN A 218 10.22 -27.98 20.17
CA ASN A 218 9.20 -27.56 21.14
C ASN A 218 9.70 -26.53 22.17
N ASN A 219 11.03 -26.41 22.37
CA ASN A 219 11.63 -25.55 23.39
C ASN A 219 12.16 -24.22 22.82
N VAL A 220 11.93 -23.92 21.53
CA VAL A 220 12.34 -22.65 20.93
C VAL A 220 11.54 -21.50 21.55
N PRO A 221 12.17 -20.48 22.17
CA PRO A 221 11.45 -19.34 22.71
C PRO A 221 10.66 -18.60 21.62
N SER A 222 9.41 -18.25 21.91
CA SER A 222 8.60 -17.45 20.96
C SER A 222 9.29 -16.11 20.67
N GLY A 223 9.39 -15.78 19.39
CA GLY A 223 10.13 -14.61 18.88
C GLY A 223 11.63 -14.81 18.70
N TRP A 224 12.20 -15.96 19.03
CA TRP A 224 13.62 -16.24 18.81
C TRP A 224 13.90 -16.78 17.40
N SER A 225 14.96 -16.28 16.76
CA SER A 225 15.58 -16.95 15.61
C SER A 225 17.10 -16.83 15.60
N ALA A 226 17.77 -17.72 14.87
CA ALA A 226 19.22 -17.77 14.77
C ALA A 226 19.81 -16.57 14.01
N HIS A 227 19.07 -16.01 13.06
CA HIS A 227 19.47 -14.85 12.26
C HIS A 227 19.05 -13.52 12.91
N GLY A 228 17.82 -13.42 13.45
CA GLY A 228 17.28 -12.17 14.00
C GLY A 228 17.38 -12.00 15.52
N GLY A 229 17.81 -13.03 16.27
CA GLY A 229 17.86 -12.99 17.72
C GLY A 229 16.47 -13.08 18.39
N GLN A 230 16.36 -12.63 19.63
CA GLN A 230 15.13 -12.69 20.43
C GLN A 230 14.28 -11.43 20.27
N THR A 231 13.18 -11.52 19.51
CA THR A 231 12.15 -10.47 19.48
C THR A 231 11.61 -10.22 20.90
N LEU A 232 11.34 -8.97 21.26
CA LEU A 232 10.77 -8.56 22.55
C LEU A 232 9.51 -7.69 22.37
N VAL A 233 8.58 -7.77 23.34
CA VAL A 233 7.36 -6.94 23.43
C VAL A 233 7.60 -5.71 24.30
N THR A 234 8.43 -5.86 25.32
CA THR A 234 9.05 -4.81 26.14
C THR A 234 10.50 -5.24 26.41
N PRO A 235 11.42 -4.35 26.84
CA PRO A 235 12.81 -4.73 27.15
C PRO A 235 13.00 -5.84 28.21
N THR A 236 11.92 -6.38 28.78
CA THR A 236 11.92 -7.46 29.79
C THR A 236 10.87 -8.55 29.51
N THR A 237 10.26 -8.63 28.32
CA THR A 237 9.19 -9.61 28.03
C THR A 237 9.16 -10.08 26.58
N THR A 238 9.12 -11.39 26.37
CA THR A 238 9.05 -12.05 25.05
C THR A 238 7.64 -12.08 24.45
N PRO A 239 7.50 -12.20 23.11
CA PRO A 239 6.21 -12.45 22.46
C PRO A 239 5.73 -13.88 22.72
N VAL A 240 4.42 -14.12 22.56
CA VAL A 240 3.74 -15.35 23.01
C VAL A 240 3.25 -16.20 21.83
N SER A 241 3.81 -16.01 20.63
CA SER A 241 3.50 -16.83 19.45
C SER A 241 4.47 -16.62 18.30
N THR A 242 4.55 -17.64 17.46
CA THR A 242 5.20 -17.68 16.14
C THR A 242 4.72 -16.60 15.16
N SER A 243 3.49 -16.13 15.33
CA SER A 243 2.87 -15.03 14.55
C SER A 243 2.02 -14.12 15.43
N SER A 244 1.26 -14.65 16.40
CA SER A 244 0.18 -13.94 17.10
C SER A 244 0.59 -12.90 18.17
N ARG A 245 1.85 -12.43 18.16
CA ARG A 245 2.24 -11.15 18.78
C ARG A 245 3.14 -10.28 17.90
N GLN A 246 3.40 -10.67 16.65
CA GLN A 246 3.80 -9.71 15.63
C GLN A 246 2.54 -8.99 15.17
N HIS A 247 2.19 -7.95 15.93
CA HIS A 247 1.19 -6.97 15.53
C HIS A 247 1.77 -6.13 14.38
N PHE A 248 1.70 -6.68 13.17
CA PHE A 248 1.67 -5.89 11.94
C PHE A 248 0.37 -5.06 11.99
N VAL A 249 0.32 -3.79 11.60
CA VAL A 249 1.01 -3.06 10.52
C VAL A 249 1.21 -1.61 10.95
N VAL A 250 2.25 -0.96 10.41
CA VAL A 250 2.45 0.49 10.26
C VAL A 250 1.25 1.37 10.67
#